data_AF-A0A1U7NW44-F1
#
_entry.id   AF-A0A1U7NW44-F1
#
_cell.length_a   1.000
_cell.length_b   1.000
_cell.length_c   1.000
_cell.angle_alpha   90.00
_cell.angle_beta   90.00
_cell.angle_gamma   90.00
#
_symmetry.space_group_name_H-M   'P 1'
#
loop_
_entity.id
_entity.type
_entity.pdbx_description
1 polymer ?
#
loop_
_entity_poly.entity_id
_entity_poly.type
_entity_poly.pdbx_seq_one_letter_code
_entity_poly.pdbx_strand_id
1 'polypeptide(L)' 'MTTLEDQLRAQSDALMVEADARKQRRKIVQSVAHNSAMEGMPLDAQTMTMFEGYVDGTMTTEQMREAVLKQYRR' A
#
# COMPACT_ATOMS: atom_id res chain seq x y z
N MET A 1 -13.98 32.73 5.77
CA MET A 1 -13.98 31.76 6.89
C MET A 1 -14.54 30.45 6.35
N THR A 2 -13.81 29.34 6.47
CA THR A 2 -14.39 28.01 6.24
C THR A 2 -15.21 27.62 7.47
N THR A 3 -16.40 27.07 7.25
CA THR A 3 -17.30 26.69 8.33
C THR A 3 -16.87 25.34 8.94
N LEU A 4 -17.32 25.05 10.16
CA LEU A 4 -17.09 23.75 10.81
C LEU A 4 -17.63 22.59 9.94
N GLU A 5 -18.70 22.84 9.18
CA GLU A 5 -19.27 21.89 8.22
C GLU A 5 -18.33 21.60 7.03
N ASP A 6 -17.63 22.62 6.53
CA ASP A 6 -16.64 22.46 5.46
C ASP A 6 -15.44 21.63 5.91
N GLN A 7 -15.00 21.80 7.16
CA GLN A 7 -13.90 21.02 7.73
C GLN A 7 -14.28 19.55 7.91
N LEU A 8 -15.50 19.27 8.37
CA LEU A 8 -16.01 17.91 8.52
C LEU A 8 -16.17 17.20 7.17
N ARG A 9 -16.67 17.89 6.13
CA ARG A 9 -16.71 17.32 4.77
C ARG A 9 -15.32 17.00 4.25
N ALA A 10 -14.38 17.95 4.34
CA ALA A 10 -13.02 17.73 3.86
C ALA A 10 -12.32 16.56 4.56
N GLN A 11 -12.54 16.37 5.86
CA GLN A 11 -12.03 15.21 6.59
C GLN A 11 -12.69 13.90 6.15
N SER A 12 -14.01 13.90 5.97
CA SER A 12 -14.74 12.73 5.48
C SER A 12 -14.28 12.31 4.07
N ASP A 13 -14.11 13.28 3.18
CA ASP A 13 -13.64 13.05 1.81
C ASP A 13 -12.21 12.50 1.81
N ALA A 14 -11.32 13.06 2.64
CA ALA A 14 -9.96 12.56 2.79
C ALA A 14 -9.91 11.11 3.31
N LEU A 15 -10.77 10.77 4.28
CA LEU A 15 -10.88 9.40 4.80
C LEU A 15 -11.41 8.42 3.74
N MET A 16 -12.38 8.84 2.92
CA MET A 16 -12.89 8.02 1.82
C MET A 16 -11.81 7.78 0.76
N VAL A 17 -11.11 8.82 0.33
CA VAL A 17 -10.01 8.72 -0.65
C VAL A 17 -8.92 7.77 -0.16
N GLU A 18 -8.53 7.87 1.11
CA GLU A 18 -7.50 6.99 1.68
C GLU A 18 -7.98 5.53 1.81
N ALA A 19 -9.25 5.32 2.16
CA ALA A 19 -9.83 3.98 2.20
C ALA A 19 -9.85 3.32 0.81
N ASP A 20 -10.22 4.08 -0.23
CA ASP A 20 -10.20 3.62 -1.62
C ASP A 20 -8.78 3.36 -2.11
N ALA A 21 -7.82 4.25 -1.79
CA ALA A 21 -6.42 4.06 -2.09
C ALA A 21 -5.87 2.78 -1.44
N ARG A 22 -6.14 2.56 -0.14
CA ARG A 22 -5.76 1.33 0.57
C ARG A 22 -6.35 0.08 -0.08
N LYS A 23 -7.62 0.13 -0.49
CA LYS A 23 -8.29 -0.98 -1.18
C LYS A 23 -7.64 -1.29 -2.52
N GLN A 24 -7.27 -0.27 -3.30
CA GLN A 24 -6.55 -0.45 -4.55
C GLN A 24 -5.16 -1.05 -4.32
N ARG A 25 -4.38 -0.51 -3.36
CA ARG A 25 -3.06 -1.03 -3.01
C ARG A 25 -3.12 -2.50 -2.58
N ARG A 26 -4.13 -2.87 -1.78
CA ARG A 26 -4.36 -4.27 -1.37
C ARG A 26 -4.63 -5.20 -2.55
N LYS A 27 -5.44 -4.78 -3.52
CA LYS A 27 -5.68 -5.60 -4.73
C LYS A 27 -4.40 -5.83 -5.53
N ILE A 28 -3.56 -4.79 -5.66
CA ILE A 28 -2.27 -4.90 -6.37
C ILE A 28 -1.38 -5.92 -5.67
N VAL A 29 -1.17 -5.78 -4.36
CA VAL A 29 -0.33 -6.70 -3.57
C VAL A 29 -0.83 -8.15 -3.65
N GLN A 30 -2.15 -8.37 -3.54
CA GLN A 30 -2.73 -9.69 -3.68
C GLN A 30 -2.49 -10.30 -5.07
N SER A 31 -2.62 -9.50 -6.13
CA SER A 31 -2.35 -9.93 -7.51
C SER A 31 -0.87 -10.31 -7.70
N VAL A 32 0.04 -9.48 -7.18
CA VAL A 32 1.48 -9.76 -7.24
C VAL A 32 1.82 -11.05 -6.48
N ALA A 33 1.33 -11.21 -5.26
CA ALA A 33 1.56 -12.42 -4.45
C ALA A 33 0.99 -13.67 -5.13
N HIS A 34 -0.22 -13.57 -5.69
CA HIS A 34 -0.87 -14.66 -6.41
C HIS A 34 -0.07 -15.08 -7.64
N ASN A 35 0.30 -14.13 -8.50
CA ASN A 35 1.09 -14.41 -9.70
C ASN A 35 2.46 -15.01 -9.35
N SER A 36 3.14 -14.48 -8.34
CA SER A 36 4.43 -15.00 -7.87
C SER A 36 4.32 -16.46 -7.42
N ALA A 37 3.25 -16.80 -6.68
CA ALA A 37 2.99 -18.17 -6.25
C ALA A 37 2.67 -19.11 -7.43
N MET A 38 1.94 -18.64 -8.44
CA MET A 38 1.65 -19.40 -9.66
C MET A 38 2.92 -19.75 -10.45
N GLU A 39 3.91 -18.86 -10.46
CA GLU A 39 5.23 -19.07 -11.09
C GLU A 39 6.17 -19.95 -10.22
N GLY A 40 5.68 -20.51 -9.11
CA GLY A 40 6.47 -21.35 -8.20
C GLY A 40 7.48 -20.57 -7.35
N MET A 41 7.36 -19.24 -7.31
CA MET A 41 8.25 -18.34 -6.57
C MET A 41 7.42 -17.52 -5.56
N PRO A 42 6.87 -18.15 -4.50
CA PRO A 42 6.08 -17.40 -3.52
C PRO A 42 6.93 -16.30 -2.87
N LEU A 43 6.30 -15.16 -2.60
CA LEU A 43 6.95 -14.07 -1.89
C LEU A 43 7.27 -14.49 -0.45
N ASP A 44 8.45 -14.14 0.02
CA ASP A 44 8.85 -14.39 1.40
C ASP A 44 8.10 -13.46 2.38
N ALA A 45 8.10 -13.83 3.66
CA ALA A 45 7.39 -13.11 4.70
C ALA A 45 7.89 -11.67 4.90
N GLN A 46 9.18 -11.41 4.67
CA GLN A 46 9.76 -10.07 4.80
C GLN A 46 9.24 -9.16 3.68
N THR A 47 9.22 -9.65 2.45
CA THR A 47 8.65 -8.95 1.29
C THR A 47 7.17 -8.66 1.48
N MET A 48 6.40 -9.64 2.00
CA MET A 48 4.98 -9.44 2.33
C MET A 48 4.76 -8.35 3.39
N THR A 49 5.60 -8.32 4.44
CA THR A 49 5.53 -7.27 5.48
C THR A 49 5.77 -5.87 4.90
N MET A 50 6.70 -5.73 3.95
CA MET A 50 6.94 -4.45 3.27
C MET A 50 5.72 -4.03 2.42
N PHE A 51 5.10 -4.98 1.72
CA PHE A 51 3.90 -4.71 0.94
C PHE A 51 2.70 -4.33 1.80
N GLU A 52 2.57 -4.88 3.01
CA GLU A 52 1.57 -4.44 3.99
C GLU A 52 1.77 -2.98 4.41
N GLY A 53 3.02 -2.55 4.66
CA GLY A 53 3.33 -1.15 4.93
C GLY A 53 2.94 -0.21 3.78
N TYR A 54 3.14 -0.65 2.53
CA TYR A 54 2.65 0.08 1.37
C TYR A 54 1.12 0.14 1.33
N VAL A 55 0.43 -0.98 1.60
CA VAL A 55 -1.04 -1.03 1.62
C VAL A 55 -1.61 -0.06 2.64
N ASP A 56 -1.09 -0.08 3.85
CA ASP A 56 -1.59 0.71 4.97
C ASP A 56 -1.29 2.21 4.83
N GLY A 57 -0.43 2.59 3.88
CA GLY A 57 -0.03 3.97 3.62
C GLY A 57 1.07 4.45 4.56
N THR A 58 1.68 3.56 5.34
CA THR A 58 2.84 3.87 6.20
C THR A 58 4.13 3.98 5.40
N MET A 59 4.13 3.48 4.16
CA MET A 59 5.25 3.53 3.24
C MET A 59 4.79 3.95 1.83
N THR A 60 5.53 4.85 1.19
CA THR A 60 5.25 5.24 -0.21
C THR A 60 5.71 4.16 -1.18
N THR A 61 5.24 4.21 -2.43
CA THR A 61 5.70 3.31 -3.50
C THR A 61 7.22 3.37 -3.69
N GLU A 62 7.81 4.57 -3.57
CA GLU A 62 9.25 4.79 -3.73
C GLU A 62 10.04 4.14 -2.61
N GLN A 63 9.62 4.35 -1.36
CA GLN A 63 10.22 3.71 -0.19
C GLN A 63 10.11 2.19 -0.26
N MET A 64 8.95 1.67 -0.68
CA MET A 64 8.73 0.24 -0.89
C MET A 64 9.70 -0.31 -1.94
N ARG A 65 9.80 0.35 -3.09
CA ARG A 65 10.72 -0.03 -4.18
C ARG A 65 12.17 -0.04 -3.70
N GLU A 66 12.59 0.98 -2.96
CA GLU A 66 13.95 1.03 -2.42
C GLU A 66 14.22 -0.09 -1.42
N ALA A 67 13.26 -0.41 -0.55
CA ALA A 67 13.38 -1.49 0.43
C ALA A 67 13.54 -2.85 -0.24
N VAL A 68 12.71 -3.12 -1.25
CA VAL A 68 12.81 -4.34 -2.09
C VAL A 68 14.18 -4.40 -2.79
N LEU A 69 14.61 -3.32 -3.44
CA LEU A 69 15.91 -3.30 -4.14
C LEU A 69 17.10 -3.50 -3.20
N LYS A 70 17.03 -3.01 -1.96
CA LYS A 70 18.07 -3.23 -0.94
C LYS A 70 18.13 -4.69 -0.50
N GLN A 71 17.00 -5.40 -0.42
CA GLN A 71 16.95 -6.82 -0.05
C GLN A 71 17.68 -7.69 -1.08
N TYR A 72 17.52 -7.42 -2.37
CA TYR A 72 18.13 -8.22 -3.46
C TYR A 72 19.57 -7.81 -3.83
N ARG A 73 20.10 -6.72 -3.27
CA ARG A 73 21.49 -6.27 -3.51
C ARG A 73 22.52 -6.86 -2.54
N ARG A 74 22.09 -7.65 -1.56
CA ARG A 74 22.97 -8.37 -0.64
C ARG A 74 23.32 -9.75 -1.19
#